data_AF-A0A849HBA1-F1
#
_entry.id   AF-A0A849HBA1-F1
#
_cell.length_a   1.000
_cell.length_b   1.000
_cell.length_c   1.000
_cell.angle_alpha   90.00
_cell.angle_beta   90.00
_cell.angle_gamma   90.00
#
_symmetry.space_group_name_H-M   'P 1'
#
loop_
_entity.id
_entity.type
_entity.pdbx_description
1 polymer ?
#
loop_
_entity_poly.entity_id
_entity_poly.type
_entity_poly.pdbx_seq_one_letter_code
_entity_poly.pdbx_strand_id
1 'polypeptide(L)'
;MVRSGVIAVGVLGLFLSLAACARGRPVTGRGGVRAITQEEIQASDARDALELIQMIRPVWLAGSLLGDPTDPTVQGGPTVLINDIPPKPLFSLQFLPLEDIREIQYLTRTYAETRFRVGARNGLILVLTLSPVNPGDSIRPDTGAVFRTLAPPEPRRTFSPNG
;
A
#
# COMPACT_ATOMS: atom_id res chain seq x y z
N MET A 1 70.50 -45.80 12.96
CA MET A 1 69.22 -45.86 13.72
C MET A 1 68.23 -44.96 13.01
N VAL A 2 67.13 -45.57 12.55
CA VAL A 2 66.11 -45.00 11.65
C VAL A 2 65.03 -44.31 12.47
N ARG A 3 64.63 -43.08 12.08
CA ARG A 3 63.33 -42.45 12.38
C ARG A 3 63.02 -41.58 11.14
N SER A 4 62.23 -42.02 10.16
CA SER A 4 60.74 -42.07 10.14
C SER A 4 60.18 -40.85 10.89
N GLY A 5 59.63 -39.81 10.25
CA GLY A 5 58.66 -39.81 9.17
C GLY A 5 57.36 -39.25 9.75
N VAL A 6 57.13 -37.93 9.64
CA VAL A 6 55.87 -37.26 10.00
C VAL A 6 55.75 -36.03 9.07
N ILE A 7 55.12 -36.19 7.90
CA ILE A 7 53.77 -35.65 7.61
C ILE A 7 53.86 -34.12 7.38
N ALA A 8 54.13 -33.61 6.18
CA ALA A 8 53.26 -33.62 5.00
C ALA A 8 51.80 -33.17 5.26
N VAL A 9 51.54 -32.27 6.21
CA VAL A 9 50.23 -31.59 6.37
C VAL A 9 50.46 -30.12 6.71
N GLY A 10 50.97 -29.35 5.75
CA GLY A 10 51.25 -27.91 5.93
C GLY A 10 50.50 -26.99 4.97
N VAL A 11 49.72 -27.52 4.03
CA VAL A 11 49.18 -26.73 2.90
C VAL A 11 47.65 -26.87 2.73
N LEU A 12 46.97 -27.60 3.62
CA LEU A 12 45.51 -27.81 3.55
C LEU A 12 44.77 -27.13 4.71
N GLY A 13 45.13 -25.88 5.00
CA GLY A 13 44.53 -25.09 6.08
C GLY A 13 44.14 -23.67 5.67
N LEU A 14 43.97 -23.39 4.37
CA LEU A 14 43.74 -22.03 3.85
C LEU A 14 42.46 -21.90 3.00
N PHE A 15 41.46 -22.78 3.18
CA PHE A 15 40.27 -22.78 2.31
C PHE A 15 38.91 -22.95 3.03
N LEU A 16 38.81 -22.67 4.32
CA LEU A 16 37.54 -22.81 5.07
C LEU A 16 37.18 -21.58 5.94
N SER A 17 37.30 -20.37 5.37
CA SER A 17 36.85 -19.14 6.06
C SER A 17 35.71 -18.38 5.35
N LEU A 18 35.00 -18.98 4.39
CA LEU A 18 33.92 -18.30 3.65
C LEU A 18 32.48 -18.53 4.17
N ALA A 19 32.28 -19.19 5.31
CA ALA A 19 30.96 -19.29 5.93
C ALA A 19 30.67 -18.14 6.92
N ALA A 20 31.26 -16.96 6.71
CA ALA A 20 30.80 -15.75 7.36
C ALA A 20 29.40 -15.46 6.82
N CYS A 21 28.40 -15.75 7.64
CA CYS A 21 27.00 -15.49 7.39
C CYS A 21 26.83 -14.11 6.75
N ALA A 22 26.59 -14.08 5.45
CA ALA A 22 25.68 -13.13 4.86
C ALA A 22 24.27 -13.44 5.40
N ARG A 23 24.10 -13.32 6.72
CA ARG A 23 22.82 -12.88 7.26
C ARG A 23 22.74 -11.45 6.76
N GLY A 24 22.14 -11.29 5.59
CA GLY A 24 21.59 -10.01 5.20
C GLY A 24 20.82 -9.56 6.42
N ARG A 25 21.37 -8.56 7.13
CA ARG A 25 20.58 -7.79 8.07
C ARG A 25 19.34 -7.46 7.27
N PRO A 26 18.13 -7.86 7.70
CA PRO A 26 16.96 -7.16 7.19
C PRO A 26 17.33 -5.70 7.42
N VAL A 27 17.43 -4.96 6.32
CA VAL A 27 17.52 -3.52 6.40
C VAL A 27 16.17 -3.17 6.99
N THR A 28 16.07 -3.22 8.32
CA THR A 28 15.16 -2.42 9.11
C THR A 28 15.62 -1.02 8.79
N GLY A 29 15.23 -0.57 7.60
CA GLY A 29 15.49 0.73 7.11
C GLY A 29 15.02 1.67 8.19
N ARG A 30 15.76 2.76 8.30
CA ARG A 30 15.34 4.06 8.78
C ARG A 30 13.95 4.44 8.25
N GLY A 31 12.91 3.71 8.64
CA GLY A 31 11.52 3.80 8.21
C GLY A 31 10.62 4.25 9.36
N GLY A 32 11.03 4.03 10.61
CA GLY A 32 10.23 4.29 11.81
C GLY A 32 9.86 5.75 12.12
N VAL A 33 10.10 6.72 11.23
CA VAL A 33 9.61 8.10 11.39
C VAL A 33 8.78 8.58 10.20
N ARG A 34 8.91 7.95 9.03
CA ARG A 34 8.25 8.40 7.79
C ARG A 34 7.43 7.31 7.10
N ALA A 35 7.49 6.07 7.57
CA ALA A 35 6.69 4.97 7.07
C ALA A 35 5.98 4.26 8.24
N ILE A 36 4.81 3.70 7.94
CA ILE A 36 4.11 2.69 8.72
C ILE A 36 4.24 1.39 7.92
N THR A 37 4.96 0.42 8.48
CA THR A 37 5.26 -0.85 7.80
C THR A 37 4.14 -1.88 7.99
N GLN A 38 4.20 -2.97 7.23
CA GLN A 38 3.23 -4.06 7.35
C GLN A 38 3.23 -4.68 8.76
N GLU A 39 4.38 -4.77 9.42
CA GLU A 39 4.48 -5.26 10.79
C GLU A 39 3.77 -4.32 11.77
N GLU A 40 3.87 -3.01 11.58
CA GLU A 40 3.16 -2.02 12.39
C GLU A 40 1.64 -2.05 12.14
N ILE A 41 1.22 -2.27 10.88
CA ILE A 41 -0.19 -2.45 10.51
C ILE A 41 -0.76 -3.69 11.21
N GLN A 42 -0.07 -4.83 11.11
CA GLN A 42 -0.52 -6.11 11.70
C GLN A 42 -0.51 -6.11 13.22
N ALA A 43 0.36 -5.32 13.85
CA ALA A 43 0.42 -5.18 15.29
C ALA A 43 -0.64 -4.21 15.86
N SER A 44 -1.42 -3.55 15.00
CA SER A 44 -2.42 -2.56 15.39
C SER A 44 -3.82 -3.16 15.49
N ASP A 45 -4.64 -2.57 16.36
CA ASP A 45 -6.08 -2.86 16.45
C ASP A 45 -6.94 -1.87 15.64
N ALA A 46 -6.33 -1.11 14.74
CA ALA A 46 -7.05 -0.13 13.93
C ALA A 46 -7.98 -0.82 12.91
N ARG A 47 -9.11 -0.18 12.58
CA ARG A 47 -10.09 -0.72 11.62
C ARG A 47 -9.80 -0.28 10.19
N ASP A 48 -9.27 0.92 10.04
CA ASP A 48 -8.97 1.53 8.75
C ASP A 48 -7.65 2.31 8.79
N ALA A 49 -7.19 2.73 7.61
CA ALA A 49 -5.91 3.43 7.47
C ALA A 49 -5.90 4.79 8.17
N LEU A 50 -7.05 5.46 8.28
CA LEU A 50 -7.12 6.78 8.93
C LEU A 50 -6.95 6.62 10.45
N GLU A 51 -7.68 5.68 11.06
CA GLU A 51 -7.56 5.32 12.47
C GLU A 51 -6.14 4.87 12.81
N LEU A 52 -5.53 4.04 11.96
CA LEU A 52 -4.15 3.60 12.11
C LEU A 52 -3.16 4.78 12.21
N ILE A 53 -3.28 5.75 11.29
CA ILE A 53 -2.41 6.93 11.30
C ILE A 53 -2.68 7.79 12.53
N GLN A 54 -3.95 7.95 12.94
CA GLN A 54 -4.31 8.69 14.16
C GLN A 54 -3.67 8.06 15.41
N MET A 55 -3.65 6.74 15.50
CA MET A 55 -3.07 6.01 16.63
C MET A 55 -1.54 6.05 16.65
N ILE A 56 -0.90 5.74 15.52
CA ILE A 56 0.54 5.48 15.46
C ILE A 56 1.34 6.75 15.12
N ARG A 57 0.77 7.65 14.31
CA ARG A 57 1.43 8.87 13.79
C ARG A 57 0.48 10.08 13.74
N PRO A 58 -0.13 10.51 14.86
CA PRO A 58 -1.08 11.63 14.87
C PRO A 58 -0.48 12.93 14.32
N VAL A 59 0.83 13.12 14.46
CA VAL A 59 1.55 14.31 13.95
C VAL A 59 1.49 14.45 12.43
N TRP A 60 1.29 13.37 11.66
CA TRP A 60 1.13 13.43 10.21
C TRP A 60 -0.17 14.10 9.79
N LEU A 61 -1.17 14.07 10.68
CA LEU A 61 -2.47 14.70 10.49
C LEU A 61 -2.54 16.10 11.08
N ALA A 62 -1.54 16.52 11.88
CA ALA A 62 -1.54 17.82 12.56
C ALA A 62 -1.52 19.01 11.59
N GLY A 63 -1.00 18.82 10.37
CA GLY A 63 -1.13 19.81 9.28
C GLY A 63 -2.59 20.11 8.90
N SER A 64 -3.53 19.23 9.27
CA SER A 64 -4.96 19.33 9.00
C SER A 64 -5.73 20.31 9.87
N LEU A 65 -5.19 20.73 11.03
CA LEU A 65 -5.92 21.55 12.00
C LEU A 65 -5.88 23.05 11.69
N LEU A 66 -4.98 23.47 10.78
CA LEU A 66 -4.89 24.82 10.26
C LEU A 66 -5.44 24.82 8.84
N GLY A 67 -6.75 24.61 8.70
CA GLY A 67 -7.43 24.90 7.43
C GLY A 67 -7.11 26.32 6.98
N ASP A 68 -7.09 26.56 5.66
CA ASP A 68 -6.91 27.93 5.16
C ASP A 68 -8.07 28.79 5.69
N PRO A 69 -7.83 29.79 6.55
CA PRO A 69 -8.90 30.63 7.08
C PRO A 69 -9.61 31.43 5.98
N THR A 70 -9.02 31.49 4.79
CA THR A 70 -9.54 32.19 3.61
C THR A 70 -10.42 31.29 2.74
N ASP A 71 -10.33 29.97 2.86
CA ASP A 71 -11.13 29.02 2.09
C ASP A 71 -11.54 27.79 2.94
N PRO A 72 -12.75 27.83 3.56
CA PRO A 72 -13.24 26.74 4.40
C PRO A 72 -13.59 25.48 3.61
N THR A 73 -13.57 25.51 2.27
CA THR A 73 -13.84 24.33 1.43
C THR A 73 -12.59 23.49 1.18
N VAL A 74 -11.39 24.06 1.40
CA VAL A 74 -10.13 23.32 1.31
C VAL A 74 -9.92 22.56 2.61
N GLN A 75 -10.22 21.26 2.60
CA GLN A 75 -9.84 20.37 3.70
C GLN A 75 -8.33 20.50 3.92
N GLY A 76 -7.94 21.07 5.06
CA GLY A 76 -6.54 21.40 5.39
C GLY A 76 -5.62 20.18 5.55
N GLY A 77 -6.07 18.97 5.29
CA GLY A 77 -5.29 17.75 5.49
C GLY A 77 -4.17 17.55 4.46
N PRO A 78 -3.23 16.63 4.73
CA PRO A 78 -2.32 16.13 3.72
C PRO A 78 -3.10 15.47 2.58
N THR A 79 -2.54 15.56 1.38
CA THR A 79 -3.10 14.92 0.19
C THR A 79 -2.82 13.42 0.23
N VAL A 80 -3.75 12.57 -0.23
CA VAL A 80 -3.55 11.11 -0.26
C VAL A 80 -3.30 10.62 -1.67
N LEU A 81 -2.32 9.75 -1.85
CA LEU A 81 -2.03 9.08 -3.12
C LEU A 81 -2.00 7.56 -2.90
N ILE A 82 -2.78 6.80 -3.65
CA ILE A 82 -2.87 5.35 -3.52
C ILE A 82 -2.30 4.75 -4.81
N ASN A 83 -1.17 4.03 -4.75
CA ASN A 83 -0.52 3.43 -5.92
C ASN A 83 -0.36 4.35 -7.15
N ASP A 84 0.00 5.62 -6.93
CA ASP A 84 0.16 6.62 -8.00
C ASP A 84 -1.13 7.01 -8.76
N ILE A 85 -2.30 6.57 -8.27
CA ILE A 85 -3.63 6.98 -8.75
C ILE A 85 -3.88 8.45 -8.36
N PRO A 86 -4.66 9.23 -9.14
CA PRO A 86 -4.94 10.63 -8.86
C PRO A 86 -5.24 10.95 -7.39
N PRO A 87 -4.72 12.09 -6.88
CA PRO A 87 -4.89 12.53 -5.50
C PRO A 87 -6.31 12.41 -4.95
N LYS A 88 -6.41 11.85 -3.76
CA LYS A 88 -7.66 11.68 -3.02
C LYS A 88 -7.65 12.55 -1.75
N PRO A 89 -8.83 12.96 -1.28
CA PRO A 89 -8.97 13.67 -0.01
C PRO A 89 -8.64 12.75 1.17
N LEU A 90 -8.23 13.31 2.31
CA LEU A 90 -7.81 12.55 3.49
C LEU A 90 -8.85 11.51 3.96
N PHE A 91 -10.14 11.86 3.90
CA PHE A 91 -11.22 10.95 4.30
C PHE A 91 -11.27 9.66 3.48
N SER A 92 -10.64 9.60 2.30
CA SER A 92 -10.62 8.37 1.51
C SER A 92 -9.91 7.22 2.21
N LEU A 93 -9.03 7.52 3.17
CA LEU A 93 -8.31 6.51 3.96
C LEU A 93 -9.25 5.64 4.82
N GLN A 94 -10.42 6.15 5.20
CA GLN A 94 -11.41 5.39 5.99
C GLN A 94 -12.03 4.24 5.20
N PHE A 95 -11.93 4.27 3.87
CA PHE A 95 -12.47 3.24 2.98
C PHE A 95 -11.41 2.22 2.54
N LEU A 96 -10.17 2.35 3.02
CA LEU A 96 -9.08 1.48 2.63
C LEU A 96 -8.85 0.44 3.74
N PRO A 97 -9.16 -0.85 3.51
CA PRO A 97 -8.95 -1.88 4.50
C PRO A 97 -7.45 -2.13 4.71
N LEU A 98 -7.05 -2.36 5.96
CA LEU A 98 -5.65 -2.51 6.33
C LEU A 98 -4.96 -3.71 5.68
N GLU A 99 -5.72 -4.77 5.40
CA GLU A 99 -5.26 -5.99 4.77
C GLU A 99 -4.76 -5.78 3.33
N ASP A 100 -5.23 -4.74 2.64
CA ASP A 100 -4.78 -4.40 1.30
C ASP A 100 -3.52 -3.55 1.30
N ILE A 101 -3.10 -3.03 2.45
CA ILE A 101 -2.02 -2.05 2.57
C ILE A 101 -0.69 -2.77 2.81
N ARG A 102 0.28 -2.46 1.97
CA ARG A 102 1.68 -2.87 2.15
C ARG A 102 2.43 -1.90 3.05
N GLU A 103 2.28 -0.60 2.79
CA GLU A 103 3.05 0.44 3.46
C GLU A 103 2.33 1.79 3.33
N ILE A 104 2.42 2.62 4.37
CA ILE A 104 1.96 4.01 4.35
C ILE A 104 3.15 4.91 4.61
N GLN A 105 3.40 5.90 3.76
CA GLN A 105 4.51 6.84 3.93
C GLN A 105 4.01 8.28 3.99
N TYR A 106 4.64 9.08 4.85
CA TYR A 106 4.47 10.52 4.85
C TYR A 106 5.63 11.21 4.14
N LEU A 107 5.27 12.01 3.14
CA LEU A 107 6.19 12.82 2.37
C LEU A 107 5.94 14.30 2.68
N THR A 108 7.04 15.03 2.90
CA THR A 108 6.96 16.48 3.06
C THR A 108 6.50 17.13 1.77
N ARG A 109 5.86 18.30 1.88
CA ARG A 109 5.40 19.11 0.73
C ARG A 109 6.44 19.20 -0.38
N THR A 110 7.65 19.64 -0.05
CA THR A 110 8.72 19.84 -1.03
C THR A 110 9.05 18.55 -1.78
N TYR A 111 9.10 17.42 -1.08
CA TYR A 111 9.42 16.13 -1.69
C TYR A 111 8.27 15.62 -2.57
N ALA A 112 7.04 15.76 -2.08
CA ALA A 112 5.83 15.38 -2.81
C ALA A 112 5.66 16.19 -4.11
N GLU A 113 5.81 17.51 -4.06
CA GLU A 113 5.75 18.39 -5.23
C GLU A 113 6.86 18.08 -6.22
N THR A 114 8.09 17.81 -5.75
CA THR A 114 9.21 17.47 -6.63
C THR A 114 9.02 16.12 -7.32
N ARG A 115 8.55 15.10 -6.57
CA ARG A 115 8.49 13.71 -7.06
C ARG A 115 7.22 13.40 -7.85
N PHE A 116 6.07 13.87 -7.38
CA PHE A 116 4.75 13.52 -7.89
C PHE A 116 4.05 14.71 -8.55
N ARG A 117 4.57 15.93 -8.40
CA ARG A 117 3.98 17.16 -8.97
C ARG A 117 2.51 17.36 -8.57
N VAL A 118 2.15 16.86 -7.39
CA VAL A 118 0.82 17.01 -6.81
C VAL A 118 0.79 18.23 -5.89
N GLY A 119 -0.35 18.92 -5.83
CA GLY A 119 -0.58 20.04 -4.91
C GLY A 119 -0.68 19.59 -3.45
N ALA A 120 0.43 19.14 -2.87
CA ALA A 120 0.52 18.60 -1.51
C ALA A 120 0.85 19.69 -0.48
N ARG A 121 -0.03 20.70 -0.36
CA ARG A 121 0.21 21.89 0.50
C ARG A 121 0.59 21.52 1.94
N ASN A 122 -0.03 20.48 2.49
CA ASN A 122 0.16 20.04 3.88
C ASN A 122 0.88 18.70 3.98
N GLY A 123 1.66 18.34 2.96
CA GLY A 123 2.30 17.04 2.83
C GLY A 123 1.46 16.04 2.03
N LEU A 124 2.04 14.86 1.82
CA LEU A 124 1.44 13.78 1.05
C LEU A 124 1.53 12.48 1.85
N ILE A 125 0.40 11.80 2.00
CA ILE A 125 0.33 10.42 2.47
C ILE A 125 0.32 9.52 1.24
N LEU A 126 1.41 8.80 1.03
CA LEU A 126 1.55 7.80 -0.02
C LEU A 126 1.17 6.43 0.56
N VAL A 127 0.15 5.81 -0.01
CA VAL A 127 -0.27 4.46 0.35
C VAL A 127 0.10 3.51 -0.77
N LEU A 128 0.82 2.45 -0.40
CA LEU A 128 1.21 1.37 -1.28
C LEU A 128 0.40 0.14 -0.90
N THR A 129 -0.33 -0.44 -1.85
CA THR A 129 -1.11 -1.67 -1.61
C THR A 129 -0.32 -2.92 -2.00
N LEU A 130 -0.74 -4.06 -1.46
CA LEU A 130 -0.15 -5.37 -1.76
C LEU A 130 -0.44 -5.80 -3.20
N SER A 131 -1.66 -5.56 -3.67
CA SER A 131 -2.02 -5.81 -5.06
C SER A 131 -1.69 -4.56 -5.89
N PRO A 132 -0.82 -4.64 -6.91
CA PRO A 132 -0.71 -3.56 -7.87
C PRO A 132 -2.07 -3.44 -8.56
N VAL A 133 -2.82 -2.38 -8.26
CA VAL A 133 -3.94 -1.97 -9.13
C VAL A 133 -3.30 -1.66 -10.47
N ASN A 134 -3.41 -2.59 -11.42
CA ASN A 134 -2.86 -2.42 -12.74
C ASN A 134 -3.66 -1.29 -13.39
N PRO A 135 -3.03 -0.18 -13.83
CA PRO A 135 -3.74 0.93 -14.45
C PRO A 135 -4.51 0.54 -15.74
N GLY A 136 -4.33 -0.70 -16.22
CA GLY A 136 -5.05 -1.30 -17.33
C GLY A 136 -6.22 -2.23 -16.96
N ASP A 137 -6.44 -2.55 -15.68
CA ASP A 137 -7.56 -3.43 -15.26
C ASP A 137 -8.90 -2.68 -15.12
N SER A 138 -8.92 -1.35 -15.29
CA SER A 138 -10.16 -0.57 -15.32
C SER A 138 -11.00 -0.72 -16.59
N ILE A 139 -10.67 -1.64 -17.51
CA ILE A 139 -11.55 -2.02 -18.63
C ILE A 139 -11.55 -3.55 -18.80
N ARG A 140 -12.08 -4.27 -17.81
CA ARG A 140 -12.84 -5.47 -18.13
C ARG A 140 -14.31 -5.18 -17.83
N PRO A 141 -15.16 -5.03 -18.86
CA PRO A 141 -16.59 -5.13 -18.69
C PRO A 141 -16.90 -6.61 -18.43
N ASP A 142 -16.68 -7.06 -17.20
CA ASP A 142 -17.38 -8.21 -16.65
C ASP A 142 -18.84 -7.87 -16.29
N THR A 143 -19.39 -6.85 -16.96
CA THR A 143 -20.64 -6.93 -17.74
C THR A 143 -20.70 -8.22 -18.59
N GLY A 144 -20.65 -9.36 -17.92
CA GLY A 144 -20.86 -10.69 -18.46
C GLY A 144 -21.86 -11.49 -17.62
N ALA A 145 -22.47 -10.92 -16.59
CA ALA A 145 -23.29 -11.73 -15.67
C ALA A 145 -24.52 -11.07 -15.03
N VAL A 146 -25.14 -10.00 -15.58
CA VAL A 146 -26.51 -9.65 -15.12
C VAL A 146 -27.41 -8.95 -16.17
N PHE A 147 -27.23 -9.20 -17.46
CA PHE A 147 -28.37 -9.11 -18.38
C PHE A 147 -28.85 -10.53 -18.63
N ARG A 148 -29.60 -11.08 -17.67
CA ARG A 148 -30.68 -11.98 -18.07
C ARG A 148 -31.52 -11.15 -19.02
N THR A 149 -31.38 -11.45 -20.31
CA THR A 149 -32.41 -11.23 -21.31
C THR A 149 -33.73 -11.63 -20.66
N LEU A 150 -34.49 -10.64 -20.18
CA LEU A 150 -35.92 -10.80 -20.03
C LEU A 150 -36.38 -11.05 -21.46
N ALA A 151 -36.54 -12.33 -21.79
CA ALA A 151 -37.31 -12.69 -22.95
C ALA A 151 -38.60 -11.84 -22.90
N PRO A 152 -38.98 -11.16 -23.99
CA PRO A 152 -40.21 -10.42 -24.01
C PRO A 152 -41.34 -11.37 -23.54
N PRO A 153 -42.25 -10.93 -22.66
CA PRO A 153 -43.37 -11.76 -22.27
C PRO A 153 -44.07 -12.20 -23.55
N GLU A 154 -44.21 -13.52 -23.74
CA GLU A 154 -44.94 -14.04 -24.89
C GLU A 154 -46.30 -13.34 -24.98
N PRO A 155 -46.75 -12.96 -26.19
CA PRO A 155 -48.11 -12.47 -26.35
C PRO A 155 -49.04 -13.58 -25.85
N ARG A 156 -49.78 -13.30 -24.77
CA ARG A 156 -50.85 -14.17 -24.29
C ARG A 156 -51.73 -14.47 -25.50
N ARG A 157 -51.65 -15.70 -26.00
CA ARG A 157 -52.67 -16.21 -26.91
C ARG A 157 -53.97 -16.12 -26.11
N THR A 158 -54.81 -15.16 -26.49
CA THR A 158 -56.19 -15.10 -26.06
C THR A 158 -56.84 -16.39 -26.52
N PHE A 159 -56.88 -17.36 -25.61
CA PHE A 159 -57.77 -18.50 -25.73
C PHE A 159 -59.18 -17.93 -25.73
N SER A 160 -59.82 -17.96 -26.90
CA SER A 160 -61.23 -17.65 -27.08
C SER A 160 -61.99 -18.97 -27.10
N PRO A 161 -62.60 -19.41 -25.99
CA PRO A 161 -63.58 -20.47 -26.03
C PRO A 161 -64.98 -19.84 -26.11
N ASN A 162 -65.65 -20.11 -27.22
CA ASN A 162 -67.10 -20.07 -27.40
C ASN A 162 -67.77 -18.71 -27.63
N GLY A 163 -68.55 -18.67 -28.71
CA GLY A 163 -69.41 -17.59 -29.19
C GLY A 163 -69.72 -17.83 -30.65
#